data_AF-A0A6G9CLD0-F1
#
_entry.id   AF-A0A6G9CLD0-F1
#
_cell.length_a   1.000
_cell.length_b   1.000
_cell.length_c   1.000
_cell.angle_alpha   90.00
_cell.angle_beta   90.00
_cell.angle_gamma   90.00
#
_symmetry.space_group_name_H-M   'P 1'
#
loop_
_entity.id
_entity.type
_entity.pdbx_description
1 polymer ?
#
loop_
_entity_poly.entity_id
_entity_poly.type
_entity_poly.pdbx_seq_one_letter_code
_entity_poly.pdbx_strand_id
1 'polypeptide(L)'
;MFVMIVGLVFCVMMILRKGRIPGTAIGPSRRILGIVFASLLLMQFTPTKWTHHFGVYAGLAATVAVLAAVGVSASSMRSKRNRALFAAGILFILAVAFTSSNGWWYVSSYGVPWWDKPPSIAGKGFSTGFLGLTILALLLAAWYHVMEPRERNGTEDSVKKTRRLRLLAPSPLTIAAGAVVLFEVLSLLKGAVAQYPAYSIGKSNIESVFGGSCGLAGEVLVESDPNTGVLQLVDRPTDLAGAGAFGASESTGFSPDGVAGDLTADAEDSTAGSANSLDTTTSQSGTTSTPGTGSGTAGGSQSTSGVNGSNVALPFGLDPAKTPVLGSYGAPQNASLTTGWYSLPERNDAAPLLTVAAAGRIRYVNSDGIVTPGAVLQVEYGKKQADGSVDALGRVDPIDIGPSPSWRNLRVPMDQLPADADTVRLVASDTDISADQWLAVTPPRVPTMRTLQDVVGSTDPVLMDWAVGLAFPCQRPVDHLYGVAEIPEWRILPDRIGAESTNAWQDHYGGGPLGWTSELLSARALPTYLDNDWDRDWGSLEQYTPLDPDAVPAQMNVTTETRSGTWTPGPIRYQS
;
A
#
# COMPACT_ATOMS: atom_id res chain seq x y z
N MET A 1 -12.85 -17.24 10.19
CA MET A 1 -12.73 -18.66 9.77
C MET A 1 -12.41 -19.62 10.91
N PHE A 2 -11.28 -19.48 11.63
CA PHE A 2 -10.86 -20.45 12.67
C PHE A 2 -11.91 -20.73 13.76
N VAL A 3 -12.60 -19.70 14.24
CA VAL A 3 -13.71 -19.85 15.20
C VAL A 3 -14.82 -20.76 14.66
N MET A 4 -15.16 -20.66 13.38
CA MET A 4 -16.17 -21.51 12.76
C MET A 4 -15.71 -22.97 12.71
N ILE A 5 -14.47 -23.24 12.27
CA ILE A 5 -13.93 -24.60 12.20
C ILE A 5 -13.90 -25.23 13.59
N VAL A 6 -13.37 -24.52 14.59
CA VAL A 6 -13.28 -25.04 15.96
C VAL A 6 -14.66 -25.20 16.59
N GLY A 7 -15.58 -24.26 16.34
CA GLY A 7 -16.98 -24.38 16.75
C GLY A 7 -17.65 -25.60 16.12
N LEU A 8 -17.43 -25.85 14.83
CA LEU A 8 -17.94 -27.00 14.09
C LEU A 8 -17.41 -28.30 14.67
N VAL A 9 -16.08 -28.44 14.80
CA VAL A 9 -15.42 -29.63 15.37
C VAL A 9 -15.91 -29.90 16.78
N PHE A 10 -16.00 -28.86 17.61
CA PHE A 10 -16.52 -28.97 18.98
C PHE A 10 -17.99 -29.45 19.00
N CYS A 11 -18.85 -28.84 18.20
CA CYS A 11 -20.27 -29.21 18.11
C CYS A 11 -20.44 -30.66 17.62
N VAL A 12 -19.67 -31.09 16.61
CA VAL A 12 -19.66 -32.46 16.10
C VAL A 12 -19.22 -33.44 17.18
N MET A 13 -18.11 -33.17 17.88
CA MET A 13 -17.65 -34.01 18.99
C MET A 13 -18.69 -34.13 20.11
N MET A 14 -19.40 -33.05 20.44
CA MET A 14 -20.49 -33.09 21.41
C MET A 14 -21.65 -33.97 20.95
N ILE A 15 -22.04 -33.88 19.67
CA ILE A 15 -23.10 -34.72 19.10
C ILE A 15 -22.68 -36.19 19.11
N LEU A 16 -21.44 -36.51 18.69
CA LEU A 16 -20.92 -37.89 18.71
C LEU A 16 -20.89 -38.46 20.15
N ARG A 17 -20.53 -37.65 21.14
CA ARG A 17 -20.41 -38.08 22.53
C ARG A 17 -21.73 -38.15 23.31
N LYS A 18 -22.66 -37.22 23.05
CA LYS A 18 -23.90 -37.05 23.84
C LYS A 18 -25.19 -37.23 23.05
N GLY A 19 -25.10 -37.54 21.75
CA GLY A 19 -26.23 -37.64 20.82
C GLY A 19 -26.86 -36.30 20.40
N ARG A 20 -26.64 -35.24 21.19
CA ARG A 20 -27.18 -33.88 21.01
C ARG A 20 -26.32 -32.82 21.71
N ILE A 21 -26.47 -31.56 21.30
CA ILE A 21 -25.96 -30.40 22.04
C ILE A 21 -27.02 -30.02 23.09
N PRO A 22 -26.73 -30.13 24.41
CA PRO A 22 -27.71 -29.83 25.45
C PRO A 22 -28.17 -28.37 25.37
N GLY A 23 -29.47 -28.13 25.58
CA GLY A 23 -30.07 -26.79 25.46
C GLY A 23 -30.46 -26.38 24.04
N THR A 24 -30.35 -27.29 23.05
CA THR A 24 -30.70 -27.00 21.64
C THR A 24 -31.62 -28.07 21.04
N ALA A 25 -32.37 -27.70 19.99
CA ALA A 25 -33.20 -28.62 19.23
C ALA A 25 -32.37 -29.46 18.25
N ILE A 26 -32.58 -30.79 18.23
CA ILE A 26 -31.74 -31.73 17.49
C ILE A 26 -31.77 -31.49 15.97
N GLY A 27 -32.96 -31.32 15.40
CA GLY A 27 -33.16 -31.17 13.95
C GLY A 27 -32.43 -29.94 13.38
N PRO A 28 -32.77 -28.72 13.83
CA PRO A 28 -32.14 -27.49 13.36
C PRO A 28 -30.61 -27.47 13.58
N SER A 29 -30.14 -27.86 14.77
CA SER A 29 -28.69 -27.87 15.07
C SER A 29 -27.91 -28.80 14.14
N ARG A 30 -28.44 -29.99 13.82
CA ARG A 30 -27.80 -30.92 12.86
C ARG A 30 -27.82 -30.39 11.44
N ARG A 31 -28.93 -29.77 11.00
CA ARG A 31 -29.04 -29.17 9.66
C ARG A 31 -28.02 -28.06 9.46
N ILE A 32 -27.90 -27.14 10.43
CA ILE A 32 -26.92 -26.04 10.36
C ILE A 32 -25.49 -26.58 10.26
N LEU A 33 -25.11 -27.53 11.12
CA LEU A 33 -23.76 -28.13 11.06
C LEU A 33 -23.50 -28.86 9.74
N GLY A 34 -24.52 -29.56 9.22
CA GLY A 34 -24.47 -30.19 7.91
C GLY A 34 -24.31 -29.20 6.76
N ILE A 35 -25.04 -28.08 6.79
CA ILE A 35 -24.92 -26.97 5.82
C ILE A 35 -23.51 -26.39 5.86
N VAL A 36 -22.97 -26.09 7.05
CA VAL A 36 -21.59 -25.56 7.18
C VAL A 36 -20.58 -26.54 6.60
N PHE A 37 -20.67 -27.83 6.94
CA PHE A 37 -19.77 -28.85 6.40
C PHE A 37 -19.89 -28.98 4.87
N ALA A 38 -21.12 -29.10 4.35
CA ALA A 38 -21.36 -29.22 2.91
C ALA A 38 -20.88 -27.97 2.16
N SER A 39 -21.08 -26.77 2.71
CA SER A 39 -20.61 -25.53 2.11
C SER A 39 -19.08 -25.47 2.02
N LEU A 40 -18.34 -25.94 3.03
CA LEU A 40 -16.87 -26.02 2.99
C LEU A 40 -16.38 -27.00 1.94
N LEU A 41 -17.08 -28.12 1.75
CA LEU A 41 -16.76 -29.11 0.72
C LEU A 41 -17.08 -28.59 -0.68
N LEU A 42 -18.27 -27.99 -0.88
CA LEU A 42 -18.67 -27.41 -2.15
C LEU A 42 -17.81 -26.22 -2.53
N MET A 43 -17.33 -25.49 -1.53
CA MET A 43 -16.37 -24.42 -1.72
C MET A 43 -15.22 -24.99 -2.53
N GLN A 44 -14.53 -26.10 -2.15
CA GLN A 44 -13.38 -26.69 -2.88
C GLN A 44 -13.46 -26.81 -4.42
N PHE A 45 -14.64 -26.71 -5.03
CA PHE A 45 -14.85 -26.72 -6.48
C PHE A 45 -15.00 -25.33 -7.13
N THR A 46 -14.98 -24.22 -6.39
CA THR A 46 -14.89 -22.88 -7.02
C THR A 46 -13.49 -22.65 -7.61
N PRO A 47 -13.41 -22.09 -8.83
CA PRO A 47 -12.13 -21.93 -9.53
C PRO A 47 -11.22 -20.85 -8.92
N THR A 48 -11.76 -19.95 -8.09
CA THR A 48 -11.04 -18.82 -7.49
C THR A 48 -10.59 -19.09 -6.05
N LYS A 49 -9.59 -18.32 -5.58
CA LYS A 49 -8.96 -18.47 -4.26
C LYS A 49 -9.97 -18.37 -3.10
N TRP A 50 -9.92 -19.35 -2.19
CA TRP A 50 -10.85 -19.51 -1.06
C TRP A 50 -10.91 -18.36 -0.07
N THR A 51 -9.80 -17.68 0.13
CA THR A 51 -9.62 -16.70 1.21
C THR A 51 -10.54 -15.49 1.06
N HIS A 52 -10.76 -15.05 -0.18
CA HIS A 52 -11.69 -13.96 -0.51
C HIS A 52 -13.15 -14.33 -0.29
N HIS A 53 -13.47 -15.62 -0.32
CA HIS A 53 -14.84 -16.10 -0.21
C HIS A 53 -15.28 -16.31 1.24
N PHE A 54 -14.37 -16.21 2.23
CA PHE A 54 -14.71 -16.50 3.62
C PHE A 54 -15.81 -15.60 4.22
N GLY A 55 -16.07 -14.43 3.62
CA GLY A 55 -17.20 -13.56 3.98
C GLY A 55 -18.56 -14.26 3.89
N VAL A 56 -18.75 -15.20 2.96
CA VAL A 56 -20.02 -15.96 2.83
C VAL A 56 -20.36 -16.76 4.09
N TYR A 57 -19.34 -17.09 4.89
CA TYR A 57 -19.49 -17.85 6.11
C TYR A 57 -19.82 -17.00 7.33
N ALA A 58 -19.87 -15.66 7.25
CA ALA A 58 -20.09 -14.82 8.43
C ALA A 58 -21.37 -15.20 9.20
N GLY A 59 -22.49 -15.37 8.47
CA GLY A 59 -23.77 -15.81 9.06
C GLY A 59 -23.71 -17.23 9.62
N LEU A 60 -23.13 -18.18 8.87
CA LEU A 60 -22.99 -19.57 9.30
C LEU A 60 -22.06 -19.71 10.53
N ALA A 61 -20.94 -18.99 10.54
CA ALA A 61 -19.98 -18.93 11.63
C ALA A 61 -20.63 -18.41 12.92
N ALA A 62 -21.46 -17.36 12.82
CA ALA A 62 -22.20 -16.84 13.97
C ALA A 62 -23.13 -17.91 14.59
N THR A 63 -23.89 -18.62 13.76
CA THR A 63 -24.79 -19.69 14.26
C THR A 63 -24.03 -20.84 14.92
N VAL A 64 -22.92 -21.28 14.33
CA VAL A 64 -22.05 -22.33 14.90
C VAL A 64 -21.39 -21.85 16.19
N ALA A 65 -20.95 -20.60 16.26
CA ALA A 65 -20.38 -20.02 17.47
C ALA A 65 -21.38 -19.97 18.63
N VAL A 66 -22.65 -19.64 18.36
CA VAL A 66 -23.72 -19.69 19.37
C VAL A 66 -23.96 -21.12 19.85
N LEU A 67 -24.05 -22.10 18.94
CA LEU A 67 -24.18 -23.52 19.31
C LEU A 67 -23.01 -24.01 20.15
N ALA A 68 -21.78 -23.62 19.78
CA ALA A 68 -20.57 -23.94 20.54
C ALA A 68 -20.59 -23.28 21.94
N ALA A 69 -20.94 -22.00 22.04
CA ALA A 69 -21.02 -21.29 23.31
C ALA A 69 -22.07 -21.91 24.27
N VAL A 70 -23.24 -22.28 23.76
CA VAL A 70 -24.28 -23.00 24.52
C VAL A 70 -23.78 -24.39 24.95
N GLY A 71 -23.10 -25.10 24.05
CA GLY A 71 -22.50 -26.41 24.32
C GLY A 71 -21.39 -26.38 25.38
N VAL A 72 -20.61 -25.29 25.43
CA VAL A 72 -19.53 -25.05 26.42
C VAL A 72 -20.06 -24.54 27.76
N SER A 73 -21.27 -23.97 27.79
CA SER A 73 -21.86 -23.36 28.98
C SER A 73 -21.80 -24.29 30.20
N ALA A 74 -21.71 -23.70 31.39
CA ALA A 74 -21.60 -24.45 32.64
C ALA A 74 -22.75 -25.44 32.89
N SER A 75 -23.89 -25.25 32.21
CA SER A 75 -25.01 -26.19 32.21
C SER A 75 -24.73 -27.48 31.41
N SER A 76 -23.89 -27.40 30.38
CA SER A 76 -23.56 -28.46 29.42
C SER A 76 -22.21 -29.14 29.69
N MET A 77 -21.20 -28.42 30.19
CA MET A 77 -19.87 -28.96 30.54
C MET A 77 -19.55 -28.82 32.03
N ARG A 78 -19.75 -29.92 32.78
CA ARG A 78 -19.48 -29.97 34.23
C ARG A 78 -18.00 -30.14 34.59
N SER A 79 -17.18 -30.74 33.72
CA SER A 79 -15.77 -31.02 34.00
C SER A 79 -14.91 -29.76 33.86
N LYS A 80 -14.17 -29.42 34.93
CA LYS A 80 -13.23 -28.29 34.94
C LYS A 80 -12.15 -28.46 33.86
N ARG A 81 -11.67 -29.70 33.66
CA ARG A 81 -10.69 -30.09 32.64
C ARG A 81 -11.11 -29.69 31.23
N ASN A 82 -12.30 -30.10 30.80
CA ASN A 82 -12.74 -29.86 29.42
C ASN A 82 -12.95 -28.36 29.13
N ARG A 83 -13.31 -27.56 30.13
CA ARG A 83 -13.39 -26.10 29.99
C ARG A 83 -12.00 -25.46 29.84
N ALA A 84 -11.02 -25.95 30.61
CA ALA A 84 -9.63 -25.51 30.47
C ALA A 84 -9.05 -25.89 29.10
N LEU A 85 -9.34 -27.10 28.59
CA LEU A 85 -8.96 -27.51 27.23
C LEU A 85 -9.64 -26.65 26.16
N PHE A 86 -10.92 -26.32 26.32
CA PHE A 86 -11.60 -25.43 25.38
C PHE A 86 -10.99 -24.02 25.39
N ALA A 87 -10.71 -23.47 26.57
CA ALA A 87 -10.03 -22.18 26.70
C ALA A 87 -8.63 -22.20 26.06
N ALA A 88 -7.86 -23.29 26.26
CA ALA A 88 -6.57 -23.48 25.60
C ALA A 88 -6.70 -23.48 24.07
N GLY A 89 -7.71 -24.17 23.53
CA GLY A 89 -7.99 -24.16 22.09
C GLY A 89 -8.28 -22.77 21.54
N ILE A 90 -9.08 -21.96 22.24
CA ILE A 90 -9.37 -20.58 21.84
C ILE A 90 -8.12 -19.69 21.92
N LEU A 91 -7.33 -19.80 23.00
CA LEU A 91 -6.08 -19.07 23.15
C LEU A 91 -5.06 -19.44 22.07
N PHE A 92 -5.00 -20.72 21.67
CA PHE A 92 -4.13 -21.17 20.59
C PHE A 92 -4.54 -20.57 19.25
N ILE A 93 -5.85 -20.52 18.95
CA ILE A 93 -6.36 -19.85 17.74
C ILE A 93 -6.01 -18.37 17.73
N LEU A 94 -6.16 -17.68 18.87
CA LEU A 94 -5.75 -16.28 18.98
C LEU A 94 -4.24 -16.15 18.76
N ALA A 95 -3.43 -17.06 19.31
CA ALA A 95 -1.99 -17.06 19.09
C ALA A 95 -1.65 -17.15 17.59
N VAL A 96 -2.30 -18.07 16.86
CA VAL A 96 -2.14 -18.24 15.40
C VAL A 96 -2.68 -17.04 14.62
N ALA A 97 -3.82 -16.47 15.01
CA ALA A 97 -4.40 -15.33 14.30
C ALA A 97 -3.52 -14.06 14.40
N PHE A 98 -2.87 -13.85 15.56
CA PHE A 98 -2.02 -12.68 15.83
C PHE A 98 -0.55 -12.89 15.42
N THR A 99 -0.23 -13.89 14.59
CA THR A 99 1.12 -14.02 13.99
C THR A 99 1.31 -13.18 12.73
N SER A 100 0.23 -12.72 12.10
CA SER A 100 0.27 -11.89 10.89
C SER A 100 0.12 -10.41 11.22
N SER A 101 0.31 -9.53 10.23
CA SER A 101 0.10 -8.10 10.39
C SER A 101 -1.38 -7.74 10.53
N ASN A 102 -1.65 -6.57 11.11
CA ASN A 102 -2.97 -5.96 11.18
C ASN A 102 -3.24 -5.09 9.94
N GLY A 103 -2.88 -5.61 8.77
CA GLY A 103 -3.01 -4.93 7.49
C GLY A 103 -4.43 -4.97 6.95
N TRP A 104 -4.87 -3.85 6.41
CA TRP A 104 -6.10 -3.69 5.63
C TRP A 104 -5.76 -3.36 4.18
N TRP A 105 -6.77 -3.37 3.33
CA TRP A 105 -6.56 -3.22 1.89
C TRP A 105 -6.40 -1.75 1.48
N TYR A 106 -5.34 -1.45 0.71
CA TYR A 106 -5.02 -0.14 0.15
C TYR A 106 -5.18 1.00 1.18
N VAL A 107 -6.00 2.02 0.88
CA VAL A 107 -6.25 3.18 1.72
C VAL A 107 -6.87 2.88 3.10
N SER A 108 -7.39 1.67 3.31
CA SER A 108 -7.97 1.29 4.61
C SER A 108 -6.90 1.04 5.68
N SER A 109 -5.63 0.85 5.28
CA SER A 109 -4.51 0.65 6.22
C SER A 109 -3.95 1.96 6.79
N TYR A 110 -4.37 3.11 6.29
CA TYR A 110 -3.73 4.39 6.62
C TYR A 110 -3.92 4.73 8.11
N GLY A 111 -2.80 4.88 8.82
CA GLY A 111 -2.74 5.12 10.27
C GLY A 111 -3.03 3.90 11.16
N VAL A 112 -3.40 2.74 10.59
CA VAL A 112 -3.73 1.55 11.36
C VAL A 112 -2.48 1.00 12.08
N PRO A 113 -2.57 0.66 13.39
CA PRO A 113 -1.44 0.07 14.12
C PRO A 113 -1.00 -1.26 13.53
N TRP A 114 0.32 -1.45 13.41
CA TRP A 114 0.92 -2.72 12.97
C TRP A 114 0.36 -3.20 11.62
N TRP A 115 0.11 -2.29 10.68
CA TRP A 115 -0.40 -2.63 9.35
C TRP A 115 0.61 -3.47 8.54
N ASP A 116 1.90 -3.28 8.80
CA ASP A 116 3.07 -3.85 8.13
C ASP A 116 3.72 -5.02 8.90
N LYS A 117 3.38 -5.21 10.18
CA LYS A 117 4.04 -6.17 11.08
C LYS A 117 3.08 -6.80 12.09
N PRO A 118 3.43 -7.92 12.74
CA PRO A 118 2.55 -8.52 13.74
C PRO A 118 2.33 -7.61 14.98
N PRO A 119 1.12 -7.59 15.56
CA PRO A 119 0.84 -6.84 16.79
C PRO A 119 1.76 -7.21 17.94
N SER A 120 2.42 -6.21 18.52
CA SER A 120 3.43 -6.41 19.56
C SER A 120 3.56 -5.22 20.51
N ILE A 121 3.95 -5.48 21.76
CA ILE A 121 4.27 -4.45 22.77
C ILE A 121 5.68 -4.73 23.29
N ALA A 122 6.53 -3.69 23.35
CA ALA A 122 7.91 -3.78 23.83
C ALA A 122 8.73 -4.91 23.16
N GLY A 123 8.54 -5.10 21.85
CA GLY A 123 9.21 -6.15 21.06
C GLY A 123 8.71 -7.58 21.33
N LYS A 124 7.62 -7.75 22.09
CA LYS A 124 6.98 -9.05 22.33
C LYS A 124 5.63 -9.12 21.62
N GLY A 125 5.48 -10.06 20.70
CA GLY A 125 4.25 -10.27 19.93
C GLY A 125 3.09 -10.75 20.81
N PHE A 126 1.86 -10.32 20.46
CA PHE A 126 0.63 -10.80 21.11
C PHE A 126 0.48 -12.31 20.95
N SER A 127 0.88 -12.85 19.79
CA SER A 127 0.94 -14.29 19.50
C SER A 127 1.73 -15.06 20.57
N THR A 128 2.91 -14.58 20.95
CA THR A 128 3.74 -15.19 22.00
C THR A 128 3.04 -15.16 23.36
N GLY A 129 2.37 -14.05 23.69
CA GLY A 129 1.57 -13.94 24.91
C GLY A 129 0.42 -14.95 24.95
N PHE A 130 -0.36 -15.04 23.88
CA PHE A 130 -1.44 -16.02 23.76
C PHE A 130 -0.95 -17.47 23.75
N LEU A 131 0.22 -17.74 23.16
CA LEU A 131 0.85 -19.07 23.21
C LEU A 131 1.26 -19.44 24.65
N GLY A 132 1.86 -18.50 25.40
CA GLY A 132 2.15 -18.70 26.81
C GLY A 132 0.89 -19.00 27.64
N LEU A 133 -0.18 -18.24 27.42
CA LEU A 133 -1.49 -18.49 28.05
C LEU A 133 -2.09 -19.84 27.65
N THR A 134 -1.89 -20.27 26.40
CA THR A 134 -2.31 -21.60 25.93
C THR A 134 -1.63 -22.70 26.72
N ILE A 135 -0.30 -22.62 26.89
CA ILE A 135 0.47 -23.60 27.67
C ILE A 135 -0.01 -23.62 29.12
N LEU A 136 -0.22 -22.46 29.74
CA LEU A 136 -0.74 -22.38 31.11
C LEU A 136 -2.14 -23.02 31.23
N ALA A 137 -3.03 -22.79 30.26
CA ALA A 137 -4.35 -23.40 30.24
C ALA A 137 -4.30 -24.93 30.06
N LEU A 138 -3.34 -25.45 29.27
CA LEU A 138 -3.09 -26.89 29.12
C LEU A 138 -2.54 -27.51 30.41
N LEU A 139 -1.59 -26.84 31.07
CA LEU A 139 -1.07 -27.27 32.38
C LEU A 139 -2.19 -27.29 33.43
N LEU A 140 -3.06 -26.28 33.44
CA LEU A 140 -4.24 -26.26 34.31
C LEU A 140 -5.22 -27.41 33.98
N ALA A 141 -5.41 -27.72 32.69
CA ALA A 141 -6.22 -28.86 32.27
C ALA A 141 -5.60 -30.19 32.74
N ALA A 142 -4.28 -30.35 32.62
CA ALA A 142 -3.55 -31.52 33.10
C ALA A 142 -3.64 -31.65 34.63
N TRP A 143 -3.49 -30.55 35.36
CA TRP A 143 -3.69 -30.52 36.81
C TRP A 143 -5.11 -30.96 37.20
N TYR A 144 -6.14 -30.41 36.54
CA TYR A 144 -7.52 -30.84 36.77
C TYR A 144 -7.76 -32.29 36.40
N HIS A 145 -7.06 -32.82 35.40
CA HIS A 145 -7.14 -34.23 35.03
C HIS A 145 -6.60 -35.13 36.15
N VAL A 146 -5.46 -34.76 36.75
CA VAL A 146 -4.84 -35.50 37.86
C VAL A 146 -5.64 -35.36 39.16
N MET A 147 -6.24 -34.20 39.43
CA MET A 147 -7.02 -33.93 40.65
C MET A 147 -8.48 -34.40 40.60
N GLU A 148 -8.99 -34.75 39.41
CA GLU A 148 -10.37 -35.22 39.19
C GLU A 148 -10.81 -36.35 40.16
N PRO A 149 -9.95 -37.34 40.51
CA PRO A 149 -10.31 -38.38 41.49
C PRO A 149 -10.43 -37.88 42.94
N ARG A 150 -9.66 -36.84 43.33
CA ARG A 150 -9.66 -36.30 44.71
C ARG A 150 -10.86 -35.41 45.01
N GLU A 151 -11.34 -34.66 44.01
CA GLU A 151 -12.47 -33.72 44.18
C GLU A 151 -13.85 -34.40 44.18
N ARG A 152 -13.96 -35.68 43.79
CA ARG A 152 -15.21 -36.45 43.82
C ARG A 152 -15.78 -36.70 45.23
N ASN A 153 -15.00 -36.42 46.28
CA ASN A 153 -15.33 -36.65 47.69
C ASN A 153 -15.74 -35.38 48.48
N GLY A 154 -16.01 -34.25 47.80
CA GLY A 154 -16.37 -32.98 48.47
C GLY A 154 -17.88 -32.79 48.73
N THR A 155 -18.22 -32.19 49.87
CA THR A 155 -19.59 -31.95 50.39
C THR A 155 -20.44 -30.96 49.58
N GLU A 156 -21.76 -31.18 49.59
CA GLU A 156 -22.78 -30.58 48.68
C GLU A 156 -23.00 -29.05 48.79
N ASP A 157 -22.60 -28.40 49.89
CA ASP A 157 -22.97 -26.99 50.15
C ASP A 157 -22.12 -25.96 49.37
N SER A 158 -20.87 -26.27 49.04
CA SER A 158 -20.00 -25.42 48.21
C SER A 158 -20.45 -25.39 46.73
N VAL A 159 -21.32 -26.31 46.31
CA VAL A 159 -21.74 -26.50 44.92
C VAL A 159 -22.80 -25.47 44.49
N LYS A 160 -23.69 -25.05 45.39
CA LYS A 160 -24.82 -24.15 45.08
C LYS A 160 -24.39 -22.68 44.86
N LYS A 161 -23.47 -22.16 45.69
CA LYS A 161 -22.94 -20.79 45.58
C LYS A 161 -22.11 -20.62 44.30
N THR A 162 -21.30 -21.63 43.97
CA THR A 162 -20.47 -21.64 42.75
C THR A 162 -21.28 -21.84 41.47
N ARG A 163 -22.47 -22.43 41.53
CA ARG A 163 -23.38 -22.60 40.38
C ARG A 163 -23.97 -21.27 39.88
N ARG A 164 -24.33 -20.35 40.78
CA ARG A 164 -24.87 -19.02 40.42
C ARG A 164 -23.81 -18.11 39.79
N LEU A 165 -22.60 -18.04 40.35
CA LEU A 165 -21.49 -17.28 39.73
C LEU A 165 -21.06 -17.86 38.36
N ARG A 166 -21.13 -19.19 38.18
CA ARG A 166 -20.75 -19.85 36.91
C ARG A 166 -21.75 -19.68 35.77
N LEU A 167 -23.01 -19.32 36.06
CA LEU A 167 -24.03 -19.03 35.05
C LEU A 167 -23.86 -17.65 34.41
N LEU A 168 -23.13 -16.74 35.09
CA LEU A 168 -22.87 -15.37 34.65
C LEU A 168 -21.47 -15.19 34.04
N ALA A 169 -20.62 -16.24 34.07
CA ALA A 169 -19.29 -16.16 33.50
C ALA A 169 -19.35 -16.27 31.95
N PRO A 170 -18.90 -15.26 31.20
CA PRO A 170 -18.92 -15.30 29.74
C PRO A 170 -18.07 -16.46 29.21
N SER A 171 -18.49 -17.06 28.10
CA SER A 171 -17.72 -18.15 27.48
C SER A 171 -16.37 -17.61 26.98
N PRO A 172 -15.26 -18.38 27.08
CA PRO A 172 -13.96 -17.94 26.55
C PRO A 172 -14.02 -17.51 25.09
N LEU A 173 -14.89 -18.16 24.30
CA LEU A 173 -15.13 -17.81 22.91
C LEU A 173 -15.79 -16.43 22.76
N THR A 174 -16.77 -16.10 23.60
CA THR A 174 -17.44 -14.79 23.59
C THR A 174 -16.47 -13.67 23.96
N ILE A 175 -15.61 -13.91 24.96
CA ILE A 175 -14.58 -12.94 25.37
C ILE A 175 -13.59 -12.72 24.22
N ALA A 176 -13.08 -13.81 23.63
CA ALA A 176 -12.13 -13.73 22.52
C ALA A 176 -12.73 -13.00 21.31
N ALA A 177 -13.96 -13.33 20.92
CA ALA A 177 -14.65 -12.68 19.80
C ALA A 177 -14.87 -11.19 20.07
N GLY A 178 -15.34 -10.82 21.27
CA GLY A 178 -15.53 -9.42 21.64
C GLY A 178 -14.21 -8.63 21.68
N ALA A 179 -13.13 -9.25 22.16
CA ALA A 179 -11.81 -8.63 22.20
C ALA A 179 -11.24 -8.39 20.79
N VAL A 180 -11.41 -9.34 19.86
CA VAL A 180 -10.99 -9.19 18.46
C VAL A 180 -11.78 -8.08 17.77
N VAL A 181 -13.11 -8.06 17.92
CA VAL A 181 -13.96 -6.99 17.35
C VAL A 181 -13.56 -5.63 17.91
N LEU A 182 -13.35 -5.54 19.23
CA LEU A 182 -12.90 -4.29 19.86
C LEU A 182 -11.51 -3.87 19.34
N PHE A 183 -10.59 -4.81 19.17
CA PHE A 183 -9.27 -4.56 18.59
C PHE A 183 -9.36 -4.01 17.16
N GLU A 184 -10.19 -4.62 16.30
CA GLU A 184 -10.42 -4.17 14.92
C GLU A 184 -11.01 -2.74 14.88
N VAL A 185 -12.08 -2.49 15.65
CA VAL A 185 -12.74 -1.18 15.71
C VAL A 185 -11.80 -0.10 16.27
N LEU A 186 -11.08 -0.39 17.35
CA LEU A 186 -10.12 0.57 17.93
C LEU A 186 -8.93 0.82 16.99
N SER A 187 -8.52 -0.18 16.20
CA SER A 187 -7.44 -0.02 15.22
C SER A 187 -7.85 0.95 14.11
N LEU A 188 -9.05 0.79 13.54
CA LEU A 188 -9.57 1.69 12.51
C LEU A 188 -9.87 3.09 13.06
N LEU A 189 -10.44 3.17 14.27
CA LEU A 189 -10.69 4.46 14.93
C LEU A 189 -9.39 5.21 15.19
N LYS A 190 -8.36 4.52 15.71
CA LYS A 190 -7.04 5.11 15.91
C LYS A 190 -6.42 5.52 14.57
N GLY A 191 -6.57 4.75 13.50
CA GLY A 191 -6.13 5.14 12.16
C GLY A 191 -6.76 6.46 11.71
N ALA A 192 -8.09 6.59 11.84
CA ALA A 192 -8.80 7.82 11.48
C ALA A 192 -8.39 9.04 12.32
N VAL A 193 -8.17 8.85 13.63
CA VAL A 193 -7.77 9.95 14.54
C VAL A 193 -6.31 10.34 14.34
N ALA A 194 -5.40 9.36 14.21
CA ALA A 194 -3.96 9.61 14.09
C ALA A 194 -3.58 10.20 12.73
N GLN A 195 -4.34 9.90 11.68
CA GLN A 195 -4.10 10.49 10.36
C GLN A 195 -4.56 11.94 10.26
N TYR A 196 -5.49 12.41 11.09
CA TYR A 196 -6.02 13.77 10.94
C TYR A 196 -4.89 14.83 11.10
N PRO A 197 -4.71 15.76 10.13
CA PRO A 197 -5.65 16.14 9.07
C PRO A 197 -5.55 15.40 7.73
N ALA A 198 -4.57 14.52 7.52
CA ALA A 198 -4.40 13.73 6.29
C ALA A 198 -5.57 12.78 5.99
N TYR A 199 -5.55 12.17 4.80
CA TYR A 199 -6.60 11.25 4.35
C TYR A 199 -6.77 10.05 5.29
N SER A 200 -8.02 9.78 5.64
CA SER A 200 -8.45 8.48 6.15
C SER A 200 -9.82 8.14 5.59
N ILE A 201 -10.12 6.85 5.46
CA ILE A 201 -11.46 6.41 5.03
C ILE A 201 -12.57 6.91 5.97
N GLY A 202 -12.26 7.10 7.26
CA GLY A 202 -13.16 7.70 8.23
C GLY A 202 -13.46 9.18 7.92
N LYS A 203 -12.41 9.99 7.70
CA LYS A 203 -12.52 11.40 7.30
C LYS A 203 -13.33 11.52 6.00
N SER A 204 -12.94 10.80 4.96
CA SER A 204 -13.61 10.83 3.65
C SER A 204 -15.10 10.50 3.74
N ASN A 205 -15.47 9.48 4.51
CA ASN A 205 -16.88 9.12 4.68
C ASN A 205 -17.66 10.19 5.44
N ILE A 206 -17.07 10.80 6.49
CA ILE A 206 -17.71 11.89 7.24
C ILE A 206 -17.91 13.10 6.33
N GLU A 207 -16.89 13.52 5.58
CA GLU A 207 -16.96 14.66 4.67
C GLU A 207 -18.00 14.45 3.55
N SER A 208 -18.13 13.22 3.05
CA SER A 208 -19.13 12.87 2.02
C SER A 208 -20.57 13.14 2.47
N VAL A 209 -20.86 13.00 3.76
CA VAL A 209 -22.17 13.31 4.35
C VAL A 209 -22.45 14.82 4.36
N PHE A 210 -21.41 15.65 4.42
CA PHE A 210 -21.51 17.11 4.49
C PHE A 210 -21.21 17.83 3.16
N GLY A 211 -21.04 17.07 2.06
CA GLY A 211 -20.87 17.62 0.70
C GLY A 211 -19.44 17.62 0.16
N GLY A 212 -18.42 17.28 0.96
CA GLY A 212 -17.05 17.05 0.49
C GLY A 212 -16.92 15.64 -0.08
N SER A 213 -16.81 15.48 -1.40
CA SER A 213 -17.28 14.24 -2.04
C SER A 213 -16.28 13.47 -2.88
N CYS A 214 -15.08 13.98 -3.15
CA CYS A 214 -14.17 13.35 -4.12
C CYS A 214 -13.10 12.44 -3.51
N GLY A 215 -13.23 12.11 -2.22
CA GLY A 215 -12.38 11.15 -1.53
C GLY A 215 -10.91 11.53 -1.64
N LEU A 216 -10.09 10.59 -2.11
CA LEU A 216 -8.64 10.76 -2.19
C LEU A 216 -8.24 11.83 -3.24
N ALA A 217 -9.09 12.12 -4.23
CA ALA A 217 -8.82 13.15 -5.24
C ALA A 217 -8.67 14.57 -4.65
N GLY A 218 -9.30 14.83 -3.49
CA GLY A 218 -9.19 16.11 -2.78
C GLY A 218 -7.94 16.23 -1.91
N GLU A 219 -7.22 15.13 -1.67
CA GLU A 219 -6.07 15.07 -0.75
C GLU A 219 -4.75 14.78 -1.49
N VAL A 220 -4.83 14.26 -2.71
CA VAL A 220 -3.66 14.09 -3.57
C VAL A 220 -3.32 15.43 -4.22
N LEU A 221 -2.12 15.92 -3.95
CA LEU A 221 -1.54 17.11 -4.56
C LEU A 221 -0.74 16.72 -5.80
N VAL A 222 -0.94 17.44 -6.90
CA VAL A 222 -0.34 17.19 -8.21
C VAL A 222 0.48 18.41 -8.64
N GLU A 223 1.74 18.18 -8.99
CA GLU A 223 2.61 19.14 -9.66
C GLU A 223 2.38 19.04 -11.17
N SER A 224 1.53 19.92 -11.74
CA SER A 224 1.17 19.83 -13.17
C SER A 224 2.32 20.17 -14.13
N ASP A 225 3.22 21.08 -13.75
CA ASP A 225 4.42 21.42 -14.52
C ASP A 225 5.66 21.44 -13.61
N PRO A 226 6.52 20.41 -13.66
CA PRO A 226 7.68 20.35 -12.79
C PRO A 226 8.83 21.30 -13.16
N ASN A 227 8.69 22.07 -14.24
CA ASN A 227 9.73 22.99 -14.72
C ASN A 227 9.63 24.39 -14.12
N THR A 228 8.50 24.77 -13.51
CA THR A 228 8.27 26.14 -13.02
C THR A 228 8.78 26.38 -11.60
N GLY A 229 8.90 25.33 -10.79
CA GLY A 229 9.31 25.43 -9.38
C GLY A 229 10.83 25.36 -9.16
N VAL A 230 11.64 25.21 -10.21
CA VAL A 230 13.09 24.97 -10.10
C VAL A 230 13.79 26.17 -9.46
N LEU A 231 14.48 25.92 -8.36
CA LEU A 231 15.13 26.99 -7.61
C LEU A 231 16.29 27.59 -8.39
N GLN A 232 16.53 28.88 -8.17
CA GLN A 232 17.60 29.62 -8.84
C GLN A 232 18.84 29.65 -7.95
N LEU A 233 20.01 29.43 -8.54
CA LEU A 233 21.28 29.63 -7.84
C LEU A 233 21.43 31.10 -7.42
N VAL A 234 21.90 31.30 -6.18
CA VAL A 234 22.24 32.61 -5.61
C VAL A 234 23.31 33.27 -6.47
N ASP A 235 24.36 32.52 -6.78
CA ASP A 235 25.43 32.92 -7.70
C ASP A 235 25.24 32.16 -9.01
N ARG A 236 24.77 32.86 -10.05
CA ARG A 236 24.50 32.24 -11.35
C ARG A 236 25.81 31.92 -12.07
N PRO A 237 26.07 30.64 -12.38
CA PRO A 237 27.25 30.25 -13.14
C PRO A 237 27.16 30.74 -14.59
N THR A 238 28.31 31.12 -15.16
CA THR A 238 28.41 31.49 -16.57
C THR A 238 28.65 30.28 -17.47
N ASP A 239 29.23 29.21 -16.93
CA ASP A 239 29.41 27.93 -17.60
C ASP A 239 28.44 26.88 -17.01
N LEU A 240 27.58 26.35 -17.88
CA LEU A 240 26.61 25.33 -17.53
C LEU A 240 27.08 23.91 -17.87
N ALA A 241 28.29 23.74 -18.40
CA ALA A 241 28.80 22.41 -18.71
C ALA A 241 29.05 21.58 -17.44
N GLY A 242 28.68 20.29 -17.48
CA GLY A 242 29.00 19.37 -16.40
C GLY A 242 28.37 19.75 -15.07
N ALA A 243 29.22 19.82 -14.04
CA ALA A 243 28.83 20.25 -12.69
C ALA A 243 28.68 21.78 -12.55
N GLY A 244 29.13 22.56 -13.55
CA GLY A 244 28.98 24.01 -13.58
C GLY A 244 27.52 24.45 -13.51
N ALA A 245 26.60 23.71 -14.14
CA ALA A 245 25.15 23.98 -14.08
C ALA A 245 24.55 23.90 -12.67
N PHE A 246 25.20 23.22 -11.73
CA PHE A 246 24.78 23.15 -10.33
C PHE A 246 25.48 24.19 -9.44
N GLY A 247 26.32 25.07 -10.02
CA GLY A 247 27.19 25.98 -9.27
C GLY A 247 28.08 25.24 -8.28
N ALA A 248 28.45 23.99 -8.59
CA ALA A 248 29.03 23.07 -7.61
C ALA A 248 30.39 23.56 -7.10
N SER A 249 30.54 23.63 -5.78
CA SER A 249 31.82 23.91 -5.12
C SER A 249 32.67 22.64 -5.00
N GLU A 250 32.04 21.47 -5.05
CA GLU A 250 32.70 20.15 -5.04
C GLU A 250 31.91 19.20 -5.94
N SER A 251 32.60 18.46 -6.81
CA SER A 251 31.98 17.46 -7.69
C SER A 251 33.00 16.40 -8.11
N THR A 252 33.33 15.49 -7.19
CA THR A 252 34.22 14.35 -7.45
C THR A 252 33.39 13.14 -7.84
N GLY A 253 33.69 12.48 -8.96
CA GLY A 253 32.99 11.26 -9.37
C GLY A 253 31.57 11.46 -9.93
N PHE A 254 31.05 12.69 -9.94
CA PHE A 254 29.76 13.02 -10.57
C PHE A 254 29.95 13.47 -12.02
N SER A 255 29.12 12.96 -12.92
CA SER A 255 29.09 13.36 -14.34
C SER A 255 27.66 13.50 -14.87
N PRO A 256 27.44 14.25 -15.97
CA PRO A 256 26.11 14.42 -16.57
C PRO A 256 25.45 13.11 -17.01
N ASP A 257 26.24 12.17 -17.53
CA ASP A 257 25.77 10.85 -17.96
C ASP A 257 26.03 9.76 -16.89
N GLY A 258 26.30 10.15 -15.65
CA GLY A 258 26.53 9.25 -14.51
C GLY A 258 25.24 8.64 -13.97
N VAL A 259 24.35 8.20 -14.85
CA VAL A 259 23.06 7.56 -14.53
C VAL A 259 23.00 6.22 -15.27
N ALA A 260 22.57 5.15 -14.59
CA ALA A 260 22.42 3.85 -15.25
C ALA A 260 21.33 3.91 -16.34
N GLY A 261 21.53 3.16 -17.44
CA GLY A 261 20.60 3.16 -18.57
C GLY A 261 19.27 2.45 -18.27
N ASP A 262 19.29 1.46 -17.37
CA ASP A 262 18.11 0.76 -16.88
C ASP A 262 17.92 1.08 -15.40
N LEU A 263 16.80 1.73 -15.08
CA LEU A 263 16.37 2.11 -13.75
C LEU A 263 15.09 1.38 -13.35
N THR A 264 14.83 0.21 -13.94
CA THR A 264 13.73 -0.66 -13.52
C THR A 264 13.85 -0.96 -12.03
N ALA A 265 12.75 -0.79 -11.30
CA ALA A 265 12.71 -0.99 -9.87
C ALA A 265 13.03 -2.44 -9.51
N ASP A 266 13.75 -2.63 -8.40
CA ASP A 266 13.92 -3.95 -7.80
C ASP A 266 12.55 -4.56 -7.51
N ALA A 267 12.43 -5.87 -7.66
CA ALA A 267 11.21 -6.57 -7.31
C ALA A 267 10.93 -6.45 -5.80
N GLU A 268 9.72 -6.03 -5.44
CA GLU A 268 9.24 -6.11 -4.06
C GLU A 268 8.55 -7.48 -3.85
N ASP A 269 8.79 -8.11 -2.69
CA ASP A 269 8.18 -9.42 -2.40
C ASP A 269 6.65 -9.27 -2.22
N SER A 270 5.88 -9.71 -3.23
CA SER A 270 4.43 -9.82 -3.10
C SER A 270 4.05 -11.09 -2.33
N THR A 271 3.15 -10.96 -1.35
CA THR A 271 2.69 -12.12 -0.57
C THR A 271 1.80 -13.02 -1.43
N ALA A 272 2.13 -14.31 -1.51
CA ALA A 272 1.33 -15.30 -2.21
C ALA A 272 -0.14 -15.29 -1.73
N GLY A 273 -1.08 -15.21 -2.66
CA GLY A 273 -2.52 -15.22 -2.35
C GLY A 273 -3.20 -13.84 -2.39
N SER A 274 -2.52 -12.79 -2.85
CA SER A 274 -3.15 -11.49 -3.14
C SER A 274 -4.36 -11.63 -4.07
N ALA A 275 -5.34 -10.73 -3.90
CA ALA A 275 -6.53 -10.63 -4.76
C ALA A 275 -6.09 -10.35 -6.19
N ASN A 276 -6.72 -10.99 -7.18
CA ASN A 276 -6.44 -10.76 -8.61
C ASN A 276 -4.97 -10.95 -9.03
N SER A 277 -4.15 -11.67 -8.24
CA SER A 277 -2.80 -12.07 -8.64
C SER A 277 -2.86 -13.29 -9.57
N LEU A 278 -2.13 -13.23 -10.68
CA LEU A 278 -1.98 -14.32 -11.66
C LEU A 278 -0.94 -15.34 -11.19
N ASP A 279 -1.00 -16.55 -11.76
CA ASP A 279 -0.03 -17.63 -11.50
C ASP A 279 1.26 -17.34 -12.29
N THR A 280 2.34 -17.10 -11.56
CA THR A 280 3.66 -16.79 -12.13
C THR A 280 4.34 -18.00 -12.79
N THR A 281 3.80 -19.22 -12.65
CA THR A 281 4.36 -20.43 -13.28
C THR A 281 4.00 -20.59 -14.77
N THR A 282 3.02 -19.84 -15.27
CA THR A 282 2.59 -19.85 -16.69
C THR A 282 2.66 -18.48 -17.36
N SER A 283 3.01 -17.44 -16.60
CA SER A 283 3.25 -16.10 -17.13
C SER A 283 4.61 -16.09 -17.83
N GLN A 284 4.63 -16.14 -19.16
CA GLN A 284 5.80 -15.70 -19.90
C GLN A 284 5.98 -14.23 -19.57
N SER A 285 6.89 -13.90 -18.65
CA SER A 285 7.38 -12.54 -18.41
C SER A 285 8.09 -12.04 -19.68
N GLY A 286 7.31 -11.72 -20.70
CA GLY A 286 7.74 -10.89 -21.81
C GLY A 286 7.63 -9.44 -21.37
N THR A 287 8.75 -8.86 -20.92
CA THR A 287 9.01 -7.40 -20.99
C THR A 287 7.86 -6.46 -20.62
N THR A 288 7.21 -6.67 -19.48
CA THR A 288 6.38 -5.64 -18.83
C THR A 288 7.16 -5.10 -17.64
N SER A 289 7.57 -3.84 -17.72
CA SER A 289 8.22 -3.05 -16.67
C SER A 289 7.67 -3.33 -15.28
N THR A 290 8.55 -3.41 -14.27
CA THR A 290 8.15 -3.38 -12.85
C THR A 290 7.17 -2.21 -12.62
N PRO A 291 6.06 -2.38 -11.90
CA PRO A 291 5.07 -1.33 -11.74
C PRO A 291 5.62 -0.09 -11.03
N GLY A 292 5.12 1.07 -11.42
CA GLY A 292 5.64 2.36 -10.97
C GLY A 292 6.84 2.87 -11.78
N THR A 293 7.35 2.11 -12.77
CA THR A 293 8.48 2.55 -13.60
C THR A 293 8.16 2.73 -15.10
N GLY A 294 6.99 2.25 -15.55
CA GLY A 294 6.57 2.19 -16.97
C GLY A 294 6.23 3.51 -17.66
N SER A 295 6.38 4.66 -17.00
CA SER A 295 5.89 5.97 -17.48
C SER A 295 6.97 7.07 -17.45
N GLY A 296 8.18 6.69 -17.90
CA GLY A 296 9.35 7.58 -18.02
C GLY A 296 10.29 7.60 -16.81
N THR A 297 10.05 6.76 -15.78
CA THR A 297 10.87 6.70 -14.56
C THR A 297 11.87 5.52 -14.53
N ALA A 298 11.74 4.56 -15.45
CA ALA A 298 12.67 3.44 -15.66
C ALA A 298 14.00 3.83 -16.35
N GLY A 299 14.25 5.12 -16.58
CA GLY A 299 15.46 5.60 -17.25
C GLY A 299 15.36 5.57 -18.77
N GLY A 300 16.51 5.52 -19.43
CA GLY A 300 16.65 5.66 -20.88
C GLY A 300 17.52 6.84 -21.29
N SER A 301 17.62 7.06 -22.60
CA SER A 301 18.45 8.10 -23.19
C SER A 301 17.67 8.91 -24.22
N GLN A 302 18.10 10.15 -24.44
CA GLN A 302 17.57 11.05 -25.46
C GLN A 302 18.63 11.30 -26.54
N SER A 303 18.17 11.69 -27.73
CA SER A 303 19.04 11.98 -28.87
C SER A 303 19.70 13.37 -28.81
N THR A 304 19.14 14.27 -28.00
CA THR A 304 19.62 15.65 -27.87
C THR A 304 20.20 15.85 -26.48
N SER A 305 21.39 16.43 -26.40
CA SER A 305 22.03 16.73 -25.12
C SER A 305 21.30 17.85 -24.39
N GLY A 306 21.12 17.67 -23.08
CA GLY A 306 20.54 18.64 -22.17
C GLY A 306 21.49 19.79 -21.83
N VAL A 307 21.03 20.67 -20.94
CA VAL A 307 21.69 21.96 -20.61
C VAL A 307 23.14 21.81 -20.13
N ASN A 308 23.48 20.70 -19.48
CA ASN A 308 24.84 20.42 -19.00
C ASN A 308 25.59 19.34 -19.80
N GLY A 309 25.05 18.95 -20.96
CA GLY A 309 25.64 17.96 -21.87
C GLY A 309 25.19 16.51 -21.64
N SER A 310 24.25 16.26 -20.73
CA SER A 310 23.69 14.93 -20.48
C SER A 310 22.78 14.43 -21.61
N ASN A 311 22.77 13.13 -21.88
CA ASN A 311 21.84 12.48 -22.81
C ASN A 311 20.82 11.58 -22.07
N VAL A 312 20.67 11.77 -20.77
CA VAL A 312 19.77 10.99 -19.90
C VAL A 312 18.31 11.39 -20.16
N ALA A 313 17.41 10.41 -20.24
CA ALA A 313 15.98 10.68 -20.25
C ALA A 313 15.50 11.11 -18.86
N LEU A 314 15.04 12.36 -18.75
CA LEU A 314 14.49 12.89 -17.51
C LEU A 314 13.03 12.47 -17.30
N PRO A 315 12.63 12.17 -16.05
CA PRO A 315 11.27 11.75 -15.69
C PRO A 315 10.31 12.94 -15.63
N PHE A 316 9.02 12.65 -15.41
CA PHE A 316 7.97 13.64 -15.07
C PHE A 316 7.68 14.73 -16.10
N GLY A 317 8.35 14.72 -17.25
CA GLY A 317 8.31 15.82 -18.22
C GLY A 317 9.22 17.01 -17.85
N LEU A 318 10.27 16.75 -17.06
CA LEU A 318 11.36 17.72 -16.89
C LEU A 318 12.03 17.99 -18.24
N ASP A 319 12.21 19.28 -18.55
CA ASP A 319 12.78 19.78 -19.79
C ASP A 319 14.32 19.65 -19.75
N PRO A 320 14.93 18.75 -20.52
CA PRO A 320 16.39 18.55 -20.50
C PRO A 320 17.15 19.81 -20.94
N ALA A 321 16.53 20.72 -21.69
CA ALA A 321 17.15 21.98 -22.09
C ALA A 321 17.27 22.99 -20.92
N LYS A 322 16.62 22.73 -19.79
CA LYS A 322 16.61 23.62 -18.60
C LYS A 322 17.03 22.90 -17.32
N THR A 323 16.88 21.58 -17.26
CA THR A 323 17.15 20.79 -16.07
C THR A 323 18.46 20.01 -16.24
N PRO A 324 19.54 20.42 -15.56
CA PRO A 324 20.77 19.63 -15.54
C PRO A 324 20.60 18.39 -14.66
N VAL A 325 21.43 17.38 -14.89
CA VAL A 325 21.52 16.17 -14.06
C VAL A 325 22.98 15.85 -13.76
N LEU A 326 23.25 15.33 -12.58
CA LEU A 326 24.54 14.77 -12.21
C LEU A 326 24.30 13.43 -11.51
N GLY A 327 25.13 12.43 -11.78
CA GLY A 327 25.13 11.19 -11.02
C GLY A 327 26.50 10.55 -10.90
N SER A 328 26.62 9.62 -9.95
CA SER A 328 27.86 8.91 -9.59
C SER A 328 28.02 7.55 -10.27
N TYR A 329 27.08 7.12 -11.13
CA TYR A 329 27.16 5.81 -11.78
C TYR A 329 28.45 5.68 -12.61
N GLY A 330 29.18 4.59 -12.39
CA GLY A 330 30.46 4.32 -13.08
C GLY A 330 31.67 5.07 -12.52
N ALA A 331 31.52 5.79 -11.40
CA ALA A 331 32.65 6.42 -10.72
C ALA A 331 33.66 5.35 -10.22
N PRO A 332 34.97 5.47 -10.52
CA PRO A 332 35.97 4.47 -10.13
C PRO A 332 36.44 4.61 -8.68
N GLN A 333 35.93 5.60 -7.94
CA GLN A 333 36.31 5.99 -6.59
C GLN A 333 35.11 6.60 -5.88
N ASN A 334 35.25 6.86 -4.58
CA ASN A 334 34.24 7.58 -3.81
C ASN A 334 33.84 8.89 -4.52
N ALA A 335 32.54 9.13 -4.62
CA ALA A 335 31.99 10.33 -5.24
C ALA A 335 31.43 11.29 -4.18
N SER A 336 31.60 12.59 -4.40
CA SER A 336 31.10 13.64 -3.52
C SER A 336 30.60 14.81 -4.37
N LEU A 337 29.48 15.41 -3.95
CA LEU A 337 28.89 16.57 -4.60
C LEU A 337 28.43 17.57 -3.53
N THR A 338 28.87 18.81 -3.66
CA THR A 338 28.31 19.95 -2.94
C THR A 338 27.93 21.00 -3.97
N THR A 339 26.63 21.24 -4.14
CA THR A 339 26.13 22.22 -5.11
C THR A 339 26.35 23.66 -4.62
N GLY A 340 26.13 24.63 -5.51
CA GLY A 340 25.93 26.02 -5.12
C GLY A 340 24.65 26.18 -4.29
N TRP A 341 24.52 27.34 -3.64
CA TRP A 341 23.33 27.71 -2.90
C TRP A 341 22.22 28.15 -3.85
N TYR A 342 21.02 27.61 -3.66
CA TYR A 342 19.78 27.98 -4.33
C TYR A 342 18.93 28.84 -3.41
N SER A 343 18.33 29.91 -3.92
CA SER A 343 17.40 30.75 -3.15
C SER A 343 16.06 30.05 -2.95
N LEU A 344 15.57 30.02 -1.72
CA LEU A 344 14.21 29.60 -1.39
C LEU A 344 13.23 30.75 -1.67
N PRO A 345 12.04 30.45 -2.20
CA PRO A 345 10.96 31.43 -2.27
C PRO A 345 10.41 31.75 -0.88
N GLU A 346 9.58 32.80 -0.80
CA GLU A 346 8.74 33.02 0.39
C GLU A 346 7.84 31.81 0.63
N ARG A 347 7.65 31.45 1.91
CA ARG A 347 6.83 30.32 2.30
C ARG A 347 5.38 30.52 1.86
N ASN A 348 4.80 29.47 1.28
CA ASN A 348 3.45 29.48 0.73
C ASN A 348 2.79 28.14 1.01
N ASP A 349 1.55 28.16 1.51
CA ASP A 349 0.76 26.96 1.80
C ASP A 349 0.47 26.15 0.52
N ALA A 350 0.45 26.78 -0.66
CA ALA A 350 0.31 26.11 -1.94
C ALA A 350 1.61 25.42 -2.42
N ALA A 351 2.73 25.62 -1.72
CA ALA A 351 4.04 25.03 -2.02
C ALA A 351 4.72 24.50 -0.74
N PRO A 352 4.13 23.48 -0.08
CA PRO A 352 4.57 23.03 1.24
C PRO A 352 5.82 22.14 1.22
N LEU A 353 6.32 21.77 0.03
CA LEU A 353 7.44 20.85 -0.14
C LEU A 353 8.58 21.49 -0.93
N LEU A 354 9.81 21.19 -0.53
CA LEU A 354 10.97 21.17 -1.42
C LEU A 354 11.15 19.75 -1.96
N THR A 355 11.39 19.63 -3.26
CA THR A 355 11.51 18.34 -3.94
C THR A 355 12.77 18.27 -4.79
N VAL A 356 13.33 17.06 -4.90
CA VAL A 356 14.50 16.75 -5.74
C VAL A 356 14.18 15.50 -6.52
N ALA A 357 14.21 15.56 -7.86
CA ALA A 357 14.16 14.34 -8.65
C ALA A 357 15.50 13.63 -8.54
N ALA A 358 15.48 12.38 -8.11
CA ALA A 358 16.66 11.58 -7.85
C ALA A 358 16.47 10.15 -8.35
N ALA A 359 17.59 9.49 -8.66
CA ALA A 359 17.65 8.08 -9.04
C ALA A 359 18.81 7.40 -8.30
N GLY A 360 18.82 6.06 -8.32
CA GLY A 360 19.80 5.25 -7.61
C GLY A 360 19.37 4.84 -6.20
N ARG A 361 20.32 4.33 -5.42
CA ARG A 361 20.09 3.81 -4.07
C ARG A 361 20.50 4.86 -3.05
N ILE A 362 19.52 5.52 -2.45
CA ILE A 362 19.73 6.64 -1.54
C ILE A 362 19.33 6.22 -0.14
N ARG A 363 20.19 6.53 0.84
CA ARG A 363 19.91 6.27 2.25
C ARG A 363 18.76 7.15 2.71
N TYR A 364 17.78 6.55 3.36
CA TYR A 364 16.71 7.27 4.06
C TYR A 364 16.31 6.57 5.36
N VAL A 365 15.58 7.30 6.21
CA VAL A 365 15.01 6.78 7.45
C VAL A 365 13.50 6.96 7.37
N ASN A 366 12.74 5.87 7.54
CA ASN A 366 11.28 5.94 7.51
C ASN A 366 10.68 6.44 8.84
N SER A 367 9.36 6.62 8.90
CA SER A 367 8.63 7.06 10.10
C SER A 367 8.84 6.19 11.34
N ASP A 368 9.19 4.91 11.15
CA ASP A 368 9.46 3.95 12.22
C ASP A 368 10.91 3.99 12.70
N GLY A 369 11.76 4.84 12.11
CA GLY A 369 13.19 4.94 12.42
C GLY A 369 14.03 3.84 11.79
N ILE A 370 13.48 3.07 10.85
CA ILE A 370 14.21 2.03 10.11
C ILE A 370 15.05 2.72 9.04
N VAL A 371 16.34 2.39 9.00
CA VAL A 371 17.30 2.94 8.05
C VAL A 371 17.40 2.02 6.84
N THR A 372 17.12 2.57 5.67
CA THR A 372 17.44 1.92 4.39
C THR A 372 18.84 2.36 3.95
N PRO A 373 19.77 1.43 3.65
CA PRO A 373 21.13 1.77 3.24
C PRO A 373 21.16 2.33 1.80
N GLY A 374 22.22 3.09 1.50
CA GLY A 374 22.47 3.68 0.19
C GLY A 374 23.43 4.86 0.29
N ALA A 375 23.64 5.55 -0.83
CA ALA A 375 24.40 6.80 -0.86
C ALA A 375 23.69 7.89 -0.05
N VAL A 376 24.46 8.77 0.58
CA VAL A 376 23.91 9.85 1.41
C VAL A 376 23.59 11.04 0.53
N LEU A 377 22.36 11.54 0.60
CA LEU A 377 21.95 12.81 0.03
C LEU A 377 21.23 13.64 1.10
N GLN A 378 21.72 14.84 1.34
CA GLN A 378 21.16 15.76 2.32
C GLN A 378 20.88 17.12 1.67
N VAL A 379 19.85 17.80 2.18
CA VAL A 379 19.59 19.20 1.88
C VAL A 379 20.18 20.03 3.01
N GLU A 380 21.22 20.79 2.72
CA GLU A 380 21.79 21.76 3.65
C GLU A 380 21.09 23.10 3.46
N TYR A 381 20.59 23.68 4.54
CA TYR A 381 19.86 24.96 4.53
C TYR A 381 20.66 26.05 5.23
N GLY A 382 20.50 27.28 4.75
CA GLY A 382 21.31 28.41 5.17
C GLY A 382 20.57 29.74 5.11
N LYS A 383 21.25 30.76 5.64
CA LYS A 383 20.79 32.15 5.65
C LYS A 383 21.78 33.04 4.92
N LYS A 384 21.30 33.74 3.90
CA LYS A 384 22.09 34.71 3.16
C LYS A 384 22.37 35.94 4.03
N GLN A 385 23.64 36.31 4.11
CA GLN A 385 24.13 37.47 4.81
C GLN A 385 24.14 38.70 3.89
N ALA A 386 24.25 39.89 4.49
CA ALA A 386 24.26 41.16 3.75
C ALA A 386 25.48 41.30 2.80
N ASP A 387 26.57 40.59 3.07
CA ASP A 387 27.78 40.56 2.23
C ASP A 387 27.68 39.56 1.07
N GLY A 388 26.57 38.83 0.95
CA GLY A 388 26.33 37.82 -0.08
C GLY A 388 26.75 36.40 0.30
N SER A 389 27.49 36.21 1.42
CA SER A 389 27.81 34.88 1.93
C SER A 389 26.57 34.17 2.49
N VAL A 390 26.62 32.85 2.61
CA VAL A 390 25.55 32.06 3.22
C VAL A 390 26.08 31.40 4.48
N ASP A 391 25.42 31.65 5.60
CA ASP A 391 25.68 30.96 6.87
C ASP A 391 24.88 29.65 6.90
N ALA A 392 25.59 28.51 7.02
CA ALA A 392 24.95 27.20 7.02
C ALA A 392 24.34 26.92 8.39
N LEU A 393 23.03 26.68 8.43
CA LEU A 393 22.28 26.50 9.68
C LEU A 393 22.15 25.02 10.06
N GLY A 394 22.09 24.12 9.09
CA GLY A 394 21.93 22.69 9.34
C GLY A 394 21.61 21.87 8.09
N ARG A 395 21.32 20.59 8.29
CA ARG A 395 21.00 19.63 7.23
C ARG A 395 19.77 18.82 7.58
N VAL A 396 19.06 18.39 6.55
CA VAL A 396 17.93 17.47 6.66
C VAL A 396 18.08 16.34 5.65
N ASP A 397 17.75 15.12 6.08
CA ASP A 397 17.65 13.96 5.21
C ASP A 397 16.27 14.01 4.52
N PRO A 398 16.20 14.04 3.18
CA PRO A 398 14.93 13.99 2.47
C PRO A 398 14.17 12.69 2.75
N ILE A 399 12.85 12.77 2.74
CA ILE A 399 11.96 11.61 2.71
C ILE A 399 12.08 10.96 1.33
N ASP A 400 12.33 9.65 1.31
CA ASP A 400 12.34 8.81 0.12
C ASP A 400 11.26 7.73 0.26
N ILE A 401 10.32 7.68 -0.68
CA ILE A 401 9.29 6.65 -0.71
C ILE A 401 9.65 5.48 -1.64
N GLY A 402 10.76 5.56 -2.39
CA GLY A 402 11.14 4.57 -3.41
C GLY A 402 10.41 4.75 -4.77
N PRO A 403 10.46 3.75 -5.65
CA PRO A 403 11.27 2.54 -5.53
C PRO A 403 12.71 2.82 -5.98
N SER A 404 13.67 2.07 -5.44
CA SER A 404 15.06 2.11 -5.92
C SER A 404 15.26 1.10 -7.05
N PRO A 405 16.12 1.39 -8.05
CA PRO A 405 16.88 2.62 -8.28
C PRO A 405 16.15 3.65 -9.17
N SER A 406 14.85 3.52 -9.40
CA SER A 406 14.06 4.35 -10.33
C SER A 406 14.08 5.84 -10.01
N TRP A 407 13.81 6.65 -11.03
CA TRP A 407 13.55 8.08 -10.85
C TRP A 407 12.35 8.30 -9.93
N ARG A 408 12.54 9.11 -8.90
CA ARG A 408 11.54 9.44 -7.89
C ARG A 408 11.79 10.84 -7.32
N ASN A 409 10.80 11.40 -6.65
CA ASN A 409 10.96 12.70 -5.97
C ASN A 409 11.21 12.49 -4.49
N LEU A 410 12.39 12.91 -4.04
CA LEU A 410 12.70 13.08 -2.63
C LEU A 410 12.02 14.34 -2.10
N ARG A 411 11.60 14.32 -0.84
CA ARG A 411 10.69 15.33 -0.27
C ARG A 411 11.29 15.91 1.02
N VAL A 412 11.30 17.22 1.12
CA VAL A 412 11.62 17.94 2.36
C VAL A 412 10.44 18.86 2.67
N PRO A 413 9.62 18.54 3.69
CA PRO A 413 8.59 19.45 4.17
C PRO A 413 9.19 20.78 4.59
N MET A 414 8.63 21.88 4.05
CA MET A 414 9.18 23.22 4.27
C MET A 414 9.12 23.63 5.74
N ASP A 415 8.17 23.09 6.52
CA ASP A 415 8.04 23.30 7.96
C ASP A 415 9.16 22.67 8.81
N GLN A 416 9.94 21.73 8.26
CA GLN A 416 11.14 21.18 8.90
C GLN A 416 12.35 22.12 8.79
N LEU A 417 12.34 23.05 7.82
CA LEU A 417 13.38 24.06 7.69
C LEU A 417 13.13 25.22 8.67
N PRO A 418 14.17 25.81 9.29
CA PRO A 418 14.01 27.03 10.10
C PRO A 418 13.36 28.17 9.32
N ALA A 419 12.57 29.00 10.02
CA ALA A 419 11.83 30.09 9.39
C ALA A 419 12.73 31.16 8.75
N ASP A 420 13.98 31.29 9.21
CA ASP A 420 14.95 32.25 8.69
C ASP A 420 15.94 31.65 7.68
N ALA A 421 15.76 30.39 7.29
CA ALA A 421 16.46 29.79 6.16
C ALA A 421 15.87 30.34 4.85
N ASP A 422 16.72 30.93 4.01
CA ASP A 422 16.35 31.52 2.72
C ASP A 422 17.12 30.91 1.54
N THR A 423 17.98 29.93 1.82
CA THR A 423 18.81 29.26 0.84
C THR A 423 18.97 27.78 1.17
N VAL A 424 19.18 26.95 0.15
CA VAL A 424 19.43 25.50 0.25
C VAL A 424 20.49 25.05 -0.74
N ARG A 425 21.18 23.95 -0.45
CA ARG A 425 22.05 23.25 -1.40
C ARG A 425 22.00 21.75 -1.19
N LEU A 426 22.38 20.99 -2.21
CA LEU A 426 22.47 19.54 -2.13
C LEU A 426 23.89 19.15 -1.73
N VAL A 427 23.98 18.23 -0.76
CA VAL A 427 25.24 17.61 -0.33
C VAL A 427 25.09 16.10 -0.47
N ALA A 428 25.84 15.50 -1.38
CA ALA A 428 25.83 14.07 -1.63
C ALA A 428 27.19 13.44 -1.37
N SER A 429 27.17 12.22 -0.85
CA SER A 429 28.34 11.39 -0.60
C SER A 429 28.03 9.95 -0.94
N ASP A 430 28.83 9.39 -1.84
CA ASP A 430 28.76 8.00 -2.28
C ASP A 430 30.11 7.34 -2.04
N THR A 431 30.16 6.52 -0.99
CA THR A 431 31.39 5.87 -0.52
C THR A 431 31.44 4.39 -0.88
N ASP A 432 30.39 3.85 -1.50
CA ASP A 432 30.33 2.46 -1.92
C ASP A 432 30.61 2.38 -3.42
N ILE A 433 31.70 1.71 -3.79
CA ILE A 433 32.15 1.60 -5.17
C ILE A 433 31.48 0.42 -5.92
N SER A 434 30.50 -0.23 -5.30
CA SER A 434 29.71 -1.29 -5.93
C SER A 434 28.90 -0.72 -7.10
N ALA A 435 28.84 -1.44 -8.22
CA ALA A 435 28.25 -0.93 -9.46
C ALA A 435 26.75 -0.58 -9.35
N ASP A 436 26.04 -1.18 -8.41
CA ASP A 436 24.62 -0.94 -8.12
C ASP A 436 24.38 0.13 -7.05
N GLN A 437 25.45 0.62 -6.40
CA GLN A 437 25.41 1.68 -5.40
C GLN A 437 25.85 2.99 -6.06
N TRP A 438 24.88 3.85 -6.34
CA TRP A 438 25.09 5.15 -6.94
C TRP A 438 23.87 6.02 -6.68
N LEU A 439 23.99 7.33 -6.92
CA LEU A 439 22.85 8.22 -6.99
C LEU A 439 22.98 9.26 -8.11
N ALA A 440 21.83 9.77 -8.55
CA ALA A 440 21.75 10.93 -9.41
C ALA A 440 20.73 11.94 -8.89
N VAL A 441 20.95 13.21 -9.19
CA VAL A 441 20.12 14.32 -8.72
C VAL A 441 19.89 15.36 -9.83
N THR A 442 18.72 15.99 -9.78
CA THR A 442 18.43 17.26 -10.46
C THR A 442 18.51 18.43 -9.46
N PRO A 443 18.47 19.70 -9.90
CA PRO A 443 18.33 20.82 -8.97
C PRO A 443 17.06 20.70 -8.10
N PRO A 444 17.09 21.24 -6.87
CA PRO A 444 15.93 21.29 -6.01
C PRO A 444 14.86 22.24 -6.57
N ARG A 445 13.60 21.94 -6.31
CA ARG A 445 12.46 22.76 -6.72
C ARG A 445 11.41 22.85 -5.61
N VAL A 446 10.71 23.98 -5.55
CA VAL A 446 9.58 24.20 -4.62
C VAL A 446 8.31 24.31 -5.47
N PRO A 447 7.62 23.19 -5.69
CA PRO A 447 6.46 23.14 -6.58
C PRO A 447 5.21 23.78 -5.97
N THR A 448 4.49 24.52 -6.81
CA THR A 448 3.08 24.85 -6.53
C THR A 448 2.20 23.69 -6.98
N MET A 449 1.34 23.21 -6.09
CA MET A 449 0.50 22.04 -6.36
C MET A 449 -1.00 22.39 -6.37
N ARG A 450 -1.78 21.58 -7.07
CA ARG A 450 -3.25 21.59 -7.03
C ARG A 450 -3.76 20.21 -6.68
N THR A 451 -4.99 20.10 -6.18
CA THR A 451 -5.56 18.78 -5.90
C THR A 451 -5.74 17.98 -7.19
N LEU A 452 -5.73 16.65 -7.11
CA LEU A 452 -6.00 15.77 -8.25
C LEU A 452 -7.38 16.07 -8.85
N GLN A 453 -8.37 16.38 -8.00
CA GLN A 453 -9.69 16.81 -8.47
C GLN A 453 -9.64 18.09 -9.32
N ASP A 454 -8.77 19.05 -8.98
CA ASP A 454 -8.62 20.29 -9.76
C ASP A 454 -7.83 20.11 -11.06
N VAL A 455 -7.02 19.04 -11.15
CA VAL A 455 -6.21 18.72 -12.34
C VAL A 455 -6.99 17.84 -13.31
N VAL A 456 -7.57 16.74 -12.83
CA VAL A 456 -8.24 15.71 -13.64
C VAL A 456 -9.73 16.02 -13.81
N GLY A 457 -10.36 16.67 -12.83
CA GLY A 457 -11.79 16.96 -12.86
C GLY A 457 -12.67 15.71 -12.79
N SER A 458 -13.87 15.84 -13.36
CA SER A 458 -14.94 14.84 -13.34
C SER A 458 -15.52 14.54 -14.74
N THR A 459 -14.86 15.04 -15.78
CA THR A 459 -15.31 14.95 -17.18
C THR A 459 -14.37 14.11 -18.03
N ASP A 460 -13.08 14.25 -17.81
CA ASP A 460 -12.06 13.59 -18.61
C ASP A 460 -12.16 12.06 -18.40
N PRO A 461 -11.99 11.25 -19.45
CA PRO A 461 -12.00 9.81 -19.33
C PRO A 461 -10.74 9.32 -18.59
N VAL A 462 -10.95 8.66 -17.46
CA VAL A 462 -9.86 8.13 -16.61
C VAL A 462 -9.84 6.61 -16.67
N LEU A 463 -8.71 6.03 -17.03
CA LEU A 463 -8.43 4.62 -16.78
C LEU A 463 -8.12 4.45 -15.29
N MET A 464 -9.15 4.17 -14.49
CA MET A 464 -8.96 3.82 -13.09
C MET A 464 -8.65 2.34 -12.96
N ASP A 465 -7.49 2.01 -12.42
CA ASP A 465 -7.17 0.62 -12.08
C ASP A 465 -8.23 0.08 -11.10
N TRP A 466 -8.54 -1.22 -11.20
CA TRP A 466 -9.65 -1.84 -10.45
C TRP A 466 -9.54 -1.65 -8.92
N ALA A 467 -8.33 -1.38 -8.45
CA ALA A 467 -7.96 -1.17 -7.07
C ALA A 467 -8.45 0.18 -6.50
N VAL A 468 -8.53 1.23 -7.31
CA VAL A 468 -8.62 2.61 -6.80
C VAL A 468 -10.03 3.20 -6.87
N GLY A 469 -10.96 2.59 -7.59
CA GLY A 469 -12.25 3.19 -7.94
C GLY A 469 -13.09 3.70 -6.75
N LEU A 470 -13.03 3.06 -5.58
CA LEU A 470 -13.78 3.53 -4.40
C LEU A 470 -13.16 4.77 -3.75
N ALA A 471 -11.86 4.99 -3.91
CA ALA A 471 -11.15 6.15 -3.38
C ALA A 471 -11.31 7.40 -4.26
N PHE A 472 -11.67 7.21 -5.54
CA PHE A 472 -11.83 8.27 -6.55
C PHE A 472 -13.26 8.30 -7.14
N PRO A 473 -14.30 8.58 -6.32
CA PRO A 473 -15.70 8.47 -6.75
C PRO A 473 -16.15 9.56 -7.73
N CYS A 474 -15.38 10.64 -7.89
CA CYS A 474 -15.72 11.78 -8.74
C CYS A 474 -15.12 11.71 -10.14
N GLN A 475 -14.09 10.88 -10.36
CA GLN A 475 -13.45 10.72 -11.65
C GLN A 475 -14.32 9.86 -12.55
N ARG A 476 -14.43 10.24 -13.83
CA ARG A 476 -15.26 9.50 -14.79
C ARG A 476 -14.43 8.36 -15.39
N PRO A 477 -14.82 7.09 -15.22
CA PRO A 477 -14.13 5.99 -15.90
C PRO A 477 -14.34 6.06 -17.41
N VAL A 478 -13.40 5.49 -18.16
CA VAL A 478 -13.52 5.26 -19.61
C VAL A 478 -14.83 4.51 -19.92
N ASP A 479 -15.57 4.99 -20.94
CA ASP A 479 -16.76 4.30 -21.45
C ASP A 479 -16.44 3.47 -22.70
N HIS A 480 -17.32 2.53 -23.04
CA HIS A 480 -17.23 1.77 -24.29
C HIS A 480 -18.61 1.53 -24.91
N LEU A 481 -18.71 1.67 -26.22
CA LEU A 481 -19.96 1.47 -26.95
C LEU A 481 -19.70 0.76 -28.28
N TYR A 482 -20.56 -0.21 -28.61
CA TYR A 482 -20.47 -1.00 -29.85
C TYR A 482 -19.11 -1.69 -30.09
N GLY A 483 -18.40 -2.05 -29.02
CA GLY A 483 -17.08 -2.70 -29.10
C GLY A 483 -15.90 -1.75 -29.29
N VAL A 484 -16.14 -0.43 -29.24
CA VAL A 484 -15.09 0.61 -29.28
C VAL A 484 -15.03 1.28 -27.91
N ALA A 485 -13.82 1.37 -27.34
CA ALA A 485 -13.57 2.08 -26.09
C ALA A 485 -13.23 3.55 -26.36
N GLU A 486 -13.62 4.43 -25.44
CA GLU A 486 -13.15 5.80 -25.39
C GLU A 486 -11.65 5.85 -25.03
N ILE A 487 -10.93 6.84 -25.54
CA ILE A 487 -9.50 7.01 -25.30
C ILE A 487 -9.31 7.73 -23.96
N PRO A 488 -8.63 7.14 -22.96
CA PRO A 488 -8.36 7.80 -21.68
C PRO A 488 -7.34 8.93 -21.83
N GLU A 489 -7.52 10.00 -21.06
CA GLU A 489 -6.55 11.08 -20.90
C GLU A 489 -5.65 10.89 -19.67
N TRP A 490 -6.16 10.14 -18.70
CA TRP A 490 -5.51 9.92 -17.41
C TRP A 490 -5.55 8.45 -17.02
N ARG A 491 -4.58 8.02 -16.22
CA ARG A 491 -4.65 6.76 -15.49
C ARG A 491 -4.33 6.96 -14.02
N ILE A 492 -5.13 6.36 -13.14
CA ILE A 492 -4.90 6.35 -11.69
C ILE A 492 -4.56 4.93 -11.27
N LEU A 493 -3.39 4.77 -10.64
CA LEU A 493 -2.83 3.51 -10.17
C LEU A 493 -2.80 3.50 -8.63
N PRO A 494 -2.95 2.33 -7.98
CA PRO A 494 -2.71 2.19 -6.54
C PRO A 494 -1.20 2.28 -6.24
N ASP A 495 -0.84 2.09 -4.97
CA ASP A 495 0.55 1.91 -4.53
C ASP A 495 1.27 0.81 -5.32
N ARG A 496 2.60 0.82 -5.31
CA ARG A 496 3.40 -0.05 -6.22
C ARG A 496 3.06 -1.54 -6.15
N ILE A 497 2.88 -2.07 -4.94
CA ILE A 497 2.51 -3.48 -4.74
C ILE A 497 1.11 -3.74 -5.31
N GLY A 498 0.17 -2.80 -5.14
CA GLY A 498 -1.14 -2.85 -5.78
C GLY A 498 -1.03 -2.81 -7.31
N ALA A 499 -0.13 -1.99 -7.83
CA ALA A 499 0.05 -1.78 -9.27
C ALA A 499 0.65 -3.02 -9.97
N GLU A 500 1.41 -3.87 -9.27
CA GLU A 500 1.81 -5.20 -9.74
C GLU A 500 0.61 -6.06 -10.10
N SER A 501 -0.35 -6.11 -9.18
CA SER A 501 -1.55 -6.90 -9.41
C SER A 501 -2.46 -6.29 -10.47
N THR A 502 -2.60 -4.95 -10.53
CA THR A 502 -3.49 -4.33 -11.52
C THR A 502 -2.92 -4.39 -12.92
N ASN A 503 -1.61 -4.14 -13.10
CA ASN A 503 -0.93 -4.28 -14.38
C ASN A 503 -1.08 -5.70 -14.93
N ALA A 504 -0.74 -6.72 -14.13
CA ALA A 504 -0.84 -8.11 -14.57
C ALA A 504 -2.28 -8.53 -14.88
N TRP A 505 -3.26 -8.07 -14.09
CA TRP A 505 -4.67 -8.43 -14.30
C TRP A 505 -5.25 -7.88 -15.61
N GLN A 506 -4.79 -6.70 -16.03
CA GLN A 506 -5.43 -5.91 -17.07
C GLN A 506 -4.50 -5.65 -18.28
N ASP A 507 -3.45 -6.48 -18.40
CA ASP A 507 -2.48 -6.45 -19.49
C ASP A 507 -3.06 -6.94 -20.83
N HIS A 508 -2.20 -6.94 -21.85
CA HIS A 508 -2.51 -7.47 -23.17
C HIS A 508 -2.91 -8.97 -23.14
N TYR A 509 -2.25 -9.78 -22.32
CA TYR A 509 -2.46 -11.23 -22.28
C TYR A 509 -3.79 -11.60 -21.62
N GLY A 510 -4.22 -10.84 -20.62
CA GLY A 510 -5.54 -10.92 -20.00
C GLY A 510 -6.67 -10.33 -20.85
N GLY A 511 -6.35 -9.68 -21.97
CA GLY A 511 -7.31 -8.98 -22.82
C GLY A 511 -7.82 -7.67 -22.21
N GLY A 512 -7.07 -7.10 -21.26
CA GLY A 512 -7.42 -5.88 -20.57
C GLY A 512 -7.03 -4.60 -21.32
N PRO A 513 -7.39 -3.43 -20.78
CA PRO A 513 -7.23 -2.15 -21.44
C PRO A 513 -5.78 -1.74 -21.74
N LEU A 514 -4.80 -2.25 -20.97
CA LEU A 514 -3.40 -1.91 -21.22
C LEU A 514 -2.86 -2.48 -22.52
N GLY A 515 -3.52 -3.49 -23.10
CA GLY A 515 -3.11 -4.05 -24.38
C GLY A 515 -3.44 -3.18 -25.59
N TRP A 516 -4.34 -2.20 -25.48
CA TRP A 516 -4.65 -1.27 -26.57
C TRP A 516 -4.27 0.16 -26.24
N THR A 517 -4.24 0.58 -24.97
CA THR A 517 -3.76 1.92 -24.62
C THR A 517 -2.28 2.07 -24.95
N SER A 518 -1.45 1.04 -24.74
CA SER A 518 -0.01 1.09 -25.06
C SER A 518 0.29 1.26 -26.55
N GLU A 519 -0.62 0.82 -27.42
CA GLU A 519 -0.47 0.93 -28.87
C GLU A 519 -0.89 2.31 -29.42
N LEU A 520 -1.64 3.08 -28.63
CA LEU A 520 -2.24 4.36 -29.05
C LEU A 520 -1.67 5.56 -28.29
N LEU A 521 -1.22 5.34 -27.06
CA LEU A 521 -0.92 6.38 -26.08
C LEU A 521 0.51 6.23 -25.52
N SER A 522 1.19 7.35 -25.37
CA SER A 522 2.36 7.48 -24.52
C SER A 522 1.92 7.85 -23.10
N ALA A 523 2.59 7.29 -22.09
CA ALA A 523 2.32 7.52 -20.68
C ALA A 523 3.41 8.38 -20.04
N ARG A 524 3.01 9.38 -19.26
CA ARG A 524 3.90 10.21 -18.45
C ARG A 524 3.42 10.24 -17.00
N ALA A 525 4.25 9.78 -16.07
CA ALA A 525 3.98 9.92 -14.64
C ALA A 525 4.04 11.40 -14.22
N LEU A 526 3.08 11.86 -13.41
CA LEU A 526 3.14 13.17 -12.77
C LEU A 526 3.67 13.06 -11.33
N PRO A 527 4.43 14.06 -10.84
CA PRO A 527 4.77 14.13 -9.43
C PRO A 527 3.51 14.37 -8.61
N THR A 528 3.22 13.45 -7.71
CA THR A 528 2.06 13.51 -6.82
C THR A 528 2.44 13.18 -5.38
N TYR A 529 1.70 13.78 -4.45
CA TYR A 529 2.00 13.77 -3.02
C TYR A 529 0.68 13.68 -2.26
N LEU A 530 0.65 12.94 -1.15
CA LEU A 530 -0.52 12.93 -0.28
C LEU A 530 -0.40 14.05 0.74
N ASP A 531 -1.37 14.96 0.78
CA ASP A 531 -1.34 16.11 1.67
C ASP A 531 -1.26 15.65 3.14
N ASN A 532 -0.34 16.23 3.90
CA ASN A 532 -0.04 15.90 5.29
C ASN A 532 0.42 14.46 5.59
N ASP A 533 0.68 13.61 4.59
CA ASP A 533 1.22 12.23 4.75
C ASP A 533 2.35 12.01 3.73
N TRP A 534 3.43 12.79 3.88
CA TRP A 534 4.50 12.96 2.89
C TRP A 534 5.39 11.74 2.66
N ASP A 535 5.33 10.71 3.50
CA ASP A 535 6.07 9.46 3.34
C ASP A 535 5.20 8.31 2.80
N ARG A 536 3.92 8.59 2.51
CA ARG A 536 3.00 7.62 1.94
C ARG A 536 3.20 7.46 0.44
N ASP A 537 3.23 6.19 0.02
CA ASP A 537 2.89 5.82 -1.36
C ASP A 537 1.37 5.63 -1.46
N TRP A 538 0.69 6.60 -2.05
CA TRP A 538 -0.74 6.51 -2.33
C TRP A 538 -1.04 5.81 -3.66
N GLY A 539 -0.03 5.71 -4.52
CA GLY A 539 -0.14 5.33 -5.91
C GLY A 539 0.43 6.38 -6.86
N SER A 540 -0.08 6.39 -8.08
CA SER A 540 0.45 7.22 -9.16
C SER A 540 -0.66 7.78 -10.05
N LEU A 541 -0.40 8.95 -10.62
CA LEU A 541 -1.18 9.56 -11.68
C LEU A 541 -0.33 9.60 -12.95
N GLU A 542 -0.85 9.04 -14.03
CA GLU A 542 -0.25 9.13 -15.36
C GLU A 542 -1.13 9.98 -16.25
N GLN A 543 -0.50 10.83 -17.05
CA GLN A 543 -1.15 11.49 -18.18
C GLN A 543 -0.85 10.70 -19.44
N TYR A 544 -1.90 10.47 -20.23
CA TYR A 544 -1.80 9.90 -21.54
C TYR A 544 -1.77 10.98 -22.62
N THR A 545 -0.95 10.74 -23.63
CA THR A 545 -0.86 11.58 -24.83
C THR A 545 -0.93 10.68 -26.05
N PRO A 546 -1.80 10.94 -27.03
CA PRO A 546 -1.84 10.19 -28.27
C PRO A 546 -0.48 10.16 -28.97
N LEU A 547 -0.08 8.99 -29.46
CA LEU A 547 1.13 8.85 -30.28
C LEU A 547 0.97 9.58 -31.62
N ASP A 548 -0.24 9.58 -32.17
CA ASP A 548 -0.65 10.40 -33.31
C ASP A 548 -1.63 11.49 -32.83
N PRO A 549 -1.19 12.76 -32.72
CA PRO A 549 -2.05 13.85 -32.24
C PRO A 549 -3.14 14.26 -33.24
N ASP A 550 -3.02 13.87 -34.51
CA ASP A 550 -3.98 14.22 -35.55
C ASP A 550 -5.11 13.16 -35.68
N ALA A 551 -5.00 12.04 -34.95
CA ALA A 551 -5.99 10.98 -34.96
C ALA A 551 -7.32 11.44 -34.33
N VAL A 552 -8.44 11.10 -34.97
CA VAL A 552 -9.80 11.45 -34.52
C VAL A 552 -10.68 10.20 -34.35
N PRO A 553 -11.71 10.23 -33.47
CA PRO A 553 -12.64 9.12 -33.32
C PRO A 553 -13.34 8.74 -34.64
N ALA A 554 -13.49 7.43 -34.87
CA ALA A 554 -14.17 6.91 -36.05
C ALA A 554 -15.69 7.15 -36.00
N GLN A 555 -16.31 7.43 -37.15
CA GLN A 555 -17.76 7.46 -37.28
C GLN A 555 -18.31 6.03 -37.47
N MET A 556 -19.06 5.55 -36.49
CA MET A 556 -19.56 4.18 -36.47
C MET A 556 -20.86 4.04 -37.27
N ASN A 557 -20.87 3.11 -38.23
CA ASN A 557 -22.10 2.64 -38.89
C ASN A 557 -22.60 1.39 -38.17
N VAL A 558 -23.77 1.50 -37.54
CA VAL A 558 -24.34 0.43 -36.71
C VAL A 558 -25.60 -0.12 -37.36
N THR A 559 -25.69 -1.44 -37.47
CA THR A 559 -26.87 -2.16 -37.95
C THR A 559 -27.36 -3.15 -36.90
N THR A 560 -28.68 -3.24 -36.75
CA THR A 560 -29.31 -4.24 -35.89
C THR A 560 -29.80 -5.41 -36.72
N GLU A 561 -29.37 -6.62 -36.37
CA GLU A 561 -29.78 -7.86 -37.05
C GLU A 561 -30.39 -8.86 -36.06
N THR A 562 -31.46 -9.53 -36.47
CA THR A 562 -32.06 -10.62 -35.69
C THR A 562 -31.33 -11.93 -35.99
N ARG A 563 -30.81 -12.58 -34.94
CA ARG A 563 -30.12 -13.88 -35.00
C ARG A 563 -30.83 -14.92 -34.15
N SER A 564 -30.55 -16.21 -34.38
CA SER A 564 -31.02 -17.28 -33.49
C SER A 564 -30.22 -17.29 -32.18
N GLY A 565 -30.79 -17.78 -31.09
CA GLY A 565 -30.11 -17.83 -29.78
C GLY A 565 -28.90 -18.77 -29.70
N THR A 566 -28.67 -19.59 -30.73
CA THR A 566 -27.51 -20.48 -30.87
C THR A 566 -26.58 -20.07 -32.01
N TRP A 567 -26.85 -18.94 -32.68
CA TRP A 567 -25.98 -18.43 -33.72
C TRP A 567 -24.67 -17.91 -33.11
N THR A 568 -23.56 -18.17 -33.78
CA THR A 568 -22.24 -17.61 -33.44
C THR A 568 -21.54 -17.20 -34.74
N PRO A 569 -20.86 -16.03 -34.78
CA PRO A 569 -20.04 -15.63 -35.91
C PRO A 569 -18.69 -16.37 -35.95
N GLY A 570 -18.37 -17.19 -34.94
CA GLY A 570 -17.07 -17.81 -34.73
C GLY A 570 -16.53 -17.54 -33.32
N PRO A 571 -15.44 -18.20 -32.93
CA PRO A 571 -14.80 -17.96 -31.64
C PRO A 571 -14.13 -16.58 -31.58
N ILE A 572 -14.08 -15.98 -30.39
CA ILE A 572 -13.26 -14.79 -30.14
C ILE A 572 -11.77 -15.17 -30.18
N ARG A 573 -10.89 -14.25 -30.60
CA ARG A 573 -9.44 -14.44 -30.46
C ARG A 573 -9.07 -14.27 -28.99
N TYR A 574 -8.47 -15.31 -28.39
CA TYR A 574 -8.06 -15.32 -26.97
C TYR A 574 -6.62 -15.81 -26.74
N GLN A 575 -5.89 -16.14 -27.81
CA GLN A 575 -4.46 -16.48 -27.80
C GLN A 575 -3.78 -15.70 -28.93
N SER A 576 -2.63 -15.10 -28.61
CA SER A 576 -1.81 -14.28 -29.53
C SER A 576 -1.17 -15.12 -30.61
#